data_AF-A0A7X6XN79-F1
#
_entry.id   AF-A0A7X6XN79-F1
#
_cell.length_a   1.000
_cell.length_b   1.000
_cell.length_c   1.000
_cell.angle_alpha   90.00
_cell.angle_beta   90.00
_cell.angle_gamma   90.00
#
_symmetry.space_group_name_H-M   'P 1'
#
loop_
_entity.id
_entity.type
_entity.pdbx_description
1 polymer ?
#
loop_
_entity_poly.entity_id
_entity_poly.type
_entity_poly.pdbx_seq_one_letter_code
_entity_poly.pdbx_strand_id
1 'polypeptide(L)'
;MNQPITLGVIVGNRGFFPDHLCAQGREEILATLDREGFRTVALSPEDTKLGTVETRAEARACADLFKKHADQIDGVLVTLPNFGDERGVAETLRLAGLNVPVLIHAFPDDPRKMGLQDRRDSFCGKLSVCNNLRQYGIDFSLTTQHTVAPSSPSFREDLH
;
A
#
# COMPACT_ATOMS: atom_id res chain seq x y z
N MET A 1 -2.27 -7.80 -28.31
CA MET A 1 -2.94 -8.04 -27.02
C MET A 1 -2.16 -7.24 -25.99
N ASN A 2 -2.78 -6.23 -25.36
CA ASN A 2 -2.12 -5.45 -24.33
C ASN A 2 -1.83 -6.38 -23.14
N GLN A 3 -0.60 -6.39 -22.64
CA GLN A 3 -0.29 -7.16 -21.42
C GLN A 3 -1.05 -6.55 -20.24
N PRO A 4 -1.50 -7.38 -19.27
CA PRO A 4 -2.14 -6.87 -18.05
C PRO A 4 -1.14 -6.01 -17.27
N ILE A 5 -1.60 -4.86 -16.80
CA ILE A 5 -0.81 -3.95 -15.95
C ILE A 5 -0.40 -4.69 -14.67
N THR A 6 0.87 -4.57 -14.28
CA THR A 6 1.38 -5.15 -13.03
C THR A 6 1.68 -4.05 -12.03
N LEU A 7 1.11 -4.17 -10.83
CA LEU A 7 1.34 -3.24 -9.74
C LEU A 7 2.28 -3.84 -8.69
N GLY A 8 3.30 -3.07 -8.30
CA GLY A 8 3.97 -3.30 -7.02
C GLY A 8 3.04 -2.86 -5.90
N VAL A 9 2.74 -3.71 -4.92
CA VAL A 9 1.83 -3.37 -3.82
C VAL A 9 2.58 -3.33 -2.50
N ILE A 10 2.55 -2.17 -1.85
CA ILE A 10 3.10 -1.95 -0.52
C ILE A 10 1.95 -1.87 0.48
N VAL A 11 1.85 -2.84 1.39
CA VAL A 11 0.89 -2.80 2.49
C VAL A 11 1.58 -2.22 3.72
N GLY A 12 1.20 -1.00 4.11
CA GLY A 12 1.77 -0.35 5.29
C GLY A 12 1.23 -0.96 6.60
N ASN A 13 2.07 -1.06 7.61
CA ASN A 13 1.67 -1.42 8.98
C ASN A 13 2.40 -0.55 10.01
N ARG A 14 1.91 -0.53 11.24
CA ARG A 14 2.59 0.00 12.41
C ARG A 14 2.18 -0.77 13.65
N GLY A 15 3.14 -1.32 14.39
CA GLY A 15 2.93 -2.30 15.44
C GLY A 15 2.11 -1.83 16.65
N PHE A 16 1.78 -0.53 16.73
CA PHE A 16 0.82 -0.01 17.71
C PHE A 16 -0.64 -0.29 17.33
N PHE A 17 -0.93 -0.51 16.04
CA PHE A 17 -2.27 -0.69 15.50
C PHE A 17 -2.63 -2.17 15.30
N PRO A 18 -3.92 -2.51 15.19
CA PRO A 18 -4.36 -3.91 15.14
C PRO A 18 -3.89 -4.64 13.87
N ASP A 19 -3.03 -5.64 14.05
CA ASP A 19 -2.43 -6.45 12.98
C ASP A 19 -3.48 -7.13 12.08
N HIS A 20 -4.61 -7.56 12.65
CA HIS A 20 -5.65 -8.25 11.88
C HIS A 20 -6.26 -7.35 10.78
N LEU A 21 -6.26 -6.03 10.97
CA LEU A 21 -6.73 -5.07 9.97
C LEU A 21 -5.79 -5.05 8.76
N CYS A 22 -4.50 -5.27 8.96
CA CYS A 22 -3.52 -5.40 7.87
C CYS A 22 -3.64 -6.73 7.14
N ALA A 23 -3.84 -7.83 7.86
CA ALA A 23 -4.09 -9.13 7.23
C ALA A 23 -5.33 -9.07 6.32
N GLN A 24 -6.46 -8.60 6.86
CA GLN A 24 -7.71 -8.44 6.11
C GLN A 24 -7.57 -7.43 4.97
N GLY A 25 -6.93 -6.28 5.21
CA GLY A 25 -6.74 -5.26 4.19
C GLY A 25 -5.85 -5.73 3.04
N ARG A 26 -4.82 -6.54 3.32
CA ARG A 26 -3.99 -7.17 2.29
C ARG A 26 -4.78 -8.15 1.45
N GLU A 27 -5.57 -9.02 2.07
CA GLU A 27 -6.42 -9.96 1.32
C GLU A 27 -7.42 -9.21 0.44
N GLU A 28 -8.09 -8.20 0.99
CA GLU A 28 -9.10 -7.42 0.28
C GLU A 28 -8.51 -6.67 -0.92
N ILE A 29 -7.37 -5.98 -0.75
CA ILE A 29 -6.78 -5.20 -1.84
C ILE A 29 -6.28 -6.12 -2.97
N LEU A 30 -5.64 -7.25 -2.64
CA LEU A 30 -5.12 -8.16 -3.65
C LEU A 30 -6.26 -8.85 -4.42
N ALA A 31 -7.33 -9.24 -3.73
CA ALA A 31 -8.52 -9.81 -4.37
C ALA A 31 -9.25 -8.78 -5.25
N THR A 32 -9.29 -7.51 -4.87
CA THR A 32 -9.83 -6.44 -5.70
C THR A 32 -8.98 -6.24 -6.95
N LEU A 33 -7.65 -6.10 -6.82
CA LEU A 33 -6.76 -5.90 -7.96
C LEU A 33 -6.82 -7.05 -8.97
N ASP A 34 -6.87 -8.30 -8.49
CA ASP A 34 -7.04 -9.48 -9.35
C ASP A 34 -8.37 -9.43 -10.12
N ARG A 35 -9.47 -9.05 -9.45
CA ARG A 35 -10.80 -8.92 -10.07
C ARG A 35 -10.86 -7.83 -11.14
N GLU A 36 -10.11 -6.74 -10.94
CA GLU A 36 -9.96 -5.66 -11.92
C GLU A 36 -8.95 -6.00 -13.04
N GLY A 37 -8.33 -7.17 -13.00
CA GLY A 37 -7.44 -7.67 -14.05
C GLY A 37 -5.98 -7.23 -13.93
N PHE A 38 -5.58 -6.67 -12.78
CA PHE A 38 -4.18 -6.31 -12.49
C PHE A 38 -3.40 -7.53 -12.00
N ARG A 39 -2.14 -7.63 -12.42
CA ARG A 39 -1.17 -8.49 -11.73
C ARG A 39 -0.58 -7.74 -10.55
N THR A 40 -0.15 -8.46 -9.53
CA THR A 40 0.43 -7.84 -8.33
C THR A 40 1.77 -8.47 -7.96
N VAL A 41 2.71 -7.63 -7.54
CA VAL A 41 3.97 -8.02 -6.90
C VAL A 41 3.95 -7.42 -5.51
N ALA A 42 3.82 -8.26 -4.48
CA ALA A 42 3.70 -7.83 -3.09
C ALA A 42 4.44 -8.80 -2.19
N LEU A 43 4.89 -8.33 -1.02
CA LEU A 43 5.42 -9.22 0.00
C LEU A 43 4.35 -10.22 0.45
N SER A 44 4.77 -11.45 0.70
CA SER A 44 3.94 -12.48 1.30
C SER A 44 4.09 -12.53 2.82
N PRO A 45 3.16 -13.18 3.53
CA PRO A 45 3.30 -13.44 4.98
C PRO A 45 4.55 -14.25 5.36
N GLU A 46 5.17 -14.94 4.41
CA GLU A 46 6.44 -15.66 4.59
C GLU A 46 7.67 -14.74 4.46
N ASP A 47 7.57 -13.65 3.69
CA ASP A 47 8.66 -12.69 3.53
C ASP A 47 8.80 -11.76 4.76
N THR A 48 7.66 -11.33 5.30
CA THR A 48 7.56 -10.34 6.39
C THR A 48 6.28 -10.56 7.20
N LYS A 49 6.16 -9.93 8.37
CA LYS A 49 4.95 -10.04 9.19
C LYS A 49 3.72 -9.62 8.36
N LEU A 50 2.83 -10.58 8.09
CA LEU A 50 1.60 -10.41 7.28
C LEU A 50 1.83 -9.92 5.84
N GLY A 51 3.05 -9.94 5.32
CA GLY A 51 3.36 -9.34 4.02
C GLY A 51 3.27 -7.81 4.04
N THR A 52 3.63 -7.19 5.17
CA THR A 52 3.53 -5.74 5.38
C THR A 52 4.91 -5.10 5.52
N VAL A 53 4.95 -3.77 5.38
CA VAL A 53 6.15 -2.96 5.57
C VAL A 53 5.95 -2.03 6.75
N GLU A 54 6.80 -2.18 7.76
CA GLU A 54 6.88 -1.29 8.91
C GLU A 54 8.34 -0.87 9.19
N THR A 55 9.26 -1.83 9.13
CA THR A 55 10.65 -1.64 9.48
C THR A 55 11.53 -1.41 8.25
N ARG A 56 12.73 -0.87 8.49
CA ARG A 56 13.76 -0.71 7.46
C ARG A 56 14.16 -2.03 6.78
N ALA A 57 14.17 -3.14 7.53
CA ALA A 57 14.52 -4.45 6.99
C ALA A 57 13.43 -4.95 6.04
N GLU A 58 12.15 -4.75 6.38
CA GLU A 58 11.02 -5.09 5.53
C GLU A 58 10.96 -4.18 4.30
N ALA A 59 11.28 -2.90 4.45
CA ALA A 59 11.40 -1.97 3.33
C ALA A 59 12.50 -2.39 2.34
N ARG A 60 13.64 -2.87 2.84
CA ARG A 60 14.71 -3.48 2.02
C ARG A 60 14.19 -4.71 1.28
N ALA A 61 13.51 -5.62 1.98
CA ALA A 61 12.97 -6.84 1.37
C ALA A 61 11.96 -6.52 0.26
N CYS A 62 11.05 -5.57 0.49
CA CYS A 62 10.09 -5.10 -0.51
C CYS A 62 10.79 -4.45 -1.71
N ALA A 63 11.78 -3.59 -1.47
CA ALA A 63 12.54 -2.96 -2.53
C ALA A 63 13.31 -3.98 -3.39
N ASP A 64 13.90 -5.00 -2.76
CA ASP A 64 14.62 -6.05 -3.48
C ASP A 64 13.68 -6.96 -4.27
N LEU A 65 12.46 -7.22 -3.75
CA LEU A 65 11.39 -7.87 -4.51
C LEU A 65 11.02 -7.03 -5.74
N PHE A 66 10.76 -5.73 -5.56
CA PHE A 66 10.38 -4.84 -6.66
C PHE A 66 11.47 -4.76 -7.73
N LYS A 67 12.75 -4.72 -7.34
CA LYS A 67 13.88 -4.77 -8.29
C LYS A 67 13.92 -6.04 -9.13
N LYS A 68 13.62 -7.20 -8.54
CA LYS A 68 13.56 -8.47 -9.29
C LYS A 68 12.46 -8.47 -10.36
N HIS A 69 11.45 -7.63 -10.18
CA HIS A 69 10.31 -7.47 -11.08
C HIS A 69 10.26 -6.09 -11.75
N ALA A 70 11.37 -5.35 -11.77
CA ALA A 70 11.39 -3.96 -12.23
C ALA A 70 10.89 -3.79 -13.67
N ASP A 71 11.25 -4.72 -14.56
CA ASP A 71 10.81 -4.71 -15.96
C ASP A 71 9.33 -5.09 -16.16
N GLN A 72 8.66 -5.55 -15.10
CA GLN A 72 7.26 -5.97 -15.13
C GLN A 72 6.34 -4.97 -14.45
N ILE A 73 6.82 -4.25 -13.42
CA ILE A 73 6.01 -3.33 -12.63
C ILE A 73 5.77 -2.03 -13.42
N ASP A 74 4.51 -1.73 -13.68
CA ASP A 74 4.06 -0.54 -14.41
C ASP A 74 3.71 0.63 -13.47
N GLY A 75 3.47 0.33 -12.19
CA GLY A 75 3.09 1.31 -11.16
C GLY A 75 3.16 0.71 -9.75
N VAL A 76 3.17 1.56 -8.73
CA VAL A 76 3.16 1.13 -7.33
C VAL A 76 1.89 1.62 -6.63
N LEU A 77 1.18 0.71 -5.98
CA LEU A 77 0.10 1.02 -5.07
C LEU A 77 0.60 0.93 -3.63
N VAL A 78 0.58 2.04 -2.90
CA VAL A 78 0.72 2.05 -1.45
C VAL A 78 -0.68 1.98 -0.84
N THR A 79 -0.94 0.96 -0.04
CA THR A 79 -2.24 0.77 0.62
C THR A 79 -2.07 0.70 2.13
N LEU A 80 -2.90 1.44 2.86
CA LEU A 80 -2.77 1.65 4.30
C LEU A 80 -4.02 1.14 5.04
N PRO A 81 -4.02 -0.14 5.48
CA PRO A 81 -5.07 -0.70 6.32
C PRO A 81 -5.14 -0.10 7.72
N ASN A 82 -4.03 0.45 8.22
CA ASN A 82 -3.93 1.23 9.46
C ASN A 82 -2.96 2.43 9.28
N PHE A 83 -2.46 3.03 10.36
CA PHE A 83 -1.46 4.12 10.36
C PHE A 83 -0.08 3.66 9.81
N GLY A 84 0.00 3.08 8.60
CA GLY A 84 1.22 2.44 8.10
C GLY A 84 2.49 3.30 8.16
N ASP A 85 3.66 2.68 8.38
CA ASP A 85 4.94 3.38 8.60
C ASP A 85 5.41 4.22 7.41
N GLU A 86 5.50 5.55 7.60
CA GLU A 86 5.89 6.46 6.52
C GLU A 86 7.33 6.26 6.05
N ARG A 87 8.22 5.88 6.96
CA ARG A 87 9.64 5.70 6.64
C ARG A 87 9.83 4.40 5.88
N GLY A 88 9.14 3.33 6.28
CA GLY A 88 9.13 2.05 5.58
C GLY A 88 8.65 2.19 4.14
N VAL A 89 7.56 2.92 3.91
CA VAL A 89 7.05 3.21 2.56
C VAL A 89 8.05 4.02 1.74
N ALA A 90 8.51 5.16 2.26
CA ALA A 90 9.43 6.05 1.54
C ALA A 90 10.77 5.37 1.25
N GLU A 91 11.30 4.60 2.20
CA GLU A 91 12.54 3.84 2.04
C GLU A 91 12.36 2.72 1.00
N THR A 92 11.24 2.00 1.00
CA THR A 92 10.95 1.00 -0.04
C THR A 92 11.02 1.61 -1.44
N LEU A 93 10.29 2.70 -1.67
CA LEU A 93 10.23 3.37 -2.97
C LEU A 93 11.60 3.90 -3.40
N ARG A 94 12.32 4.58 -2.49
CA ARG A 94 13.66 5.11 -2.76
C ARG A 94 14.65 4.01 -3.11
N LEU A 95 14.62 2.91 -2.37
CA LEU A 95 15.56 1.82 -2.55
C LEU A 95 15.25 1.00 -3.79
N ALA A 96 13.97 0.80 -4.11
CA ALA A 96 13.52 0.14 -5.32
C ALA A 96 13.96 0.93 -6.56
N GLY A 97 13.86 2.26 -6.49
CA GLY A 97 14.35 3.17 -7.53
C GLY A 97 13.60 3.00 -8.86
N LEU A 98 12.34 2.53 -8.81
CA LEU A 98 11.51 2.37 -9.99
C LEU A 98 11.02 3.73 -10.47
N ASN A 99 11.10 3.98 -11.78
CA ASN A 99 10.61 5.21 -12.41
C ASN A 99 9.18 5.01 -12.92
N VAL A 100 8.25 4.72 -12.00
CA VAL A 100 6.84 4.39 -12.28
C VAL A 100 5.90 5.20 -11.38
N PRO A 101 4.65 5.46 -11.80
CA PRO A 101 3.69 6.19 -10.99
C PRO A 101 3.40 5.49 -9.66
N VAL A 102 3.17 6.28 -8.61
CA VAL A 102 2.83 5.80 -7.26
C VAL A 102 1.46 6.34 -6.86
N LEU A 103 0.53 5.45 -6.49
CA LEU A 103 -0.81 5.80 -5.99
C LEU A 103 -0.91 5.50 -4.48
N ILE A 104 -1.43 6.46 -3.69
CA ILE A 104 -1.61 6.29 -2.24
C ILE A 104 -3.08 6.09 -1.87
N HIS A 105 -3.36 4.91 -1.32
CA HIS A 105 -4.67 4.45 -0.83
C HIS A 105 -4.68 4.26 0.70
N ALA A 106 -5.82 4.55 1.33
CA ALA A 106 -6.05 4.30 2.75
C ALA A 106 -7.48 3.80 2.98
N PHE A 107 -7.63 2.81 3.85
CA PHE A 107 -8.94 2.23 4.20
C PHE A 107 -9.76 3.20 5.07
N PRO A 108 -11.09 3.19 5.03
CA PRO A 108 -11.91 3.94 5.98
C PRO A 108 -12.00 3.22 7.32
N ASP A 109 -12.05 3.98 8.42
CA ASP A 109 -12.46 3.46 9.74
C ASP A 109 -13.97 3.13 9.74
N ASP A 110 -14.40 2.17 10.58
CA ASP A 110 -15.83 2.01 10.90
C ASP A 110 -16.17 2.95 12.07
N PRO A 111 -17.02 3.99 11.89
CA PRO A 111 -17.34 4.95 12.93
C PRO A 111 -17.96 4.32 14.19
N ARG A 112 -18.51 3.10 14.07
CA ARG A 112 -19.10 2.36 15.20
C ARG A 112 -18.06 1.54 15.96
N LYS A 113 -16.85 1.39 15.42
CA LYS A 113 -15.76 0.57 15.98
C LYS A 113 -14.45 1.37 16.00
N MET A 114 -14.40 2.39 16.84
CA MET A 114 -13.23 3.27 17.02
C MET A 114 -12.38 2.90 18.25
N GLY A 115 -12.60 1.72 18.82
CA GLY A 115 -11.83 1.23 19.97
C GLY A 115 -10.40 0.83 19.59
N LEU A 116 -9.56 0.61 20.60
CA LEU A 116 -8.15 0.20 20.39
C LEU A 116 -8.00 -1.05 19.51
N GLN A 117 -8.99 -1.93 19.48
CA GLN A 117 -8.95 -3.16 18.70
C GLN A 117 -9.32 -2.97 17.22
N ASP A 118 -10.08 -1.93 16.87
CA ASP A 118 -10.68 -1.80 15.54
C ASP A 118 -10.28 -0.51 14.81
N ARG A 119 -9.70 0.45 15.52
CA ARG A 119 -9.25 1.72 14.95
C ARG A 119 -8.08 1.50 14.01
N ARG A 120 -8.23 1.96 12.75
CA ARG A 120 -7.21 1.96 11.71
C ARG A 120 -6.33 3.19 11.80
N ASP A 121 -6.94 4.38 11.94
CA ASP A 121 -6.24 5.68 11.87
C ASP A 121 -5.41 5.85 10.58
N SER A 122 -5.85 5.17 9.53
CA SER A 122 -5.21 5.04 8.21
C SER A 122 -5.14 6.36 7.46
N PHE A 123 -6.11 7.26 7.66
CA PHE A 123 -6.05 8.59 7.05
C PHE A 123 -4.90 9.42 7.61
N CYS A 124 -4.68 9.42 8.92
CA CYS A 124 -3.54 10.09 9.53
C CYS A 124 -2.22 9.44 9.08
N GLY A 125 -2.18 8.11 8.96
CA GLY A 125 -1.08 7.40 8.31
C GLY A 125 -0.80 7.87 6.88
N LYS A 126 -1.85 8.03 6.07
CA LYS A 126 -1.76 8.55 4.69
C LYS A 126 -1.16 9.95 4.64
N LEU A 127 -1.57 10.84 5.55
CA LEU A 127 -0.97 12.18 5.66
C LEU A 127 0.52 12.09 6.01
N SER A 128 0.90 11.21 6.94
CA SER A 128 2.30 10.98 7.33
C SER A 128 3.14 10.47 6.15
N VAL A 129 2.65 9.45 5.45
CA VAL A 129 3.27 8.88 4.24
C VAL A 129 3.46 9.96 3.18
N CYS A 130 2.39 10.65 2.78
CA CYS A 130 2.44 11.69 1.75
C CYS A 130 3.41 12.82 2.11
N ASN A 131 3.42 13.25 3.38
CA ASN A 131 4.36 14.26 3.85
C ASN A 131 5.82 13.78 3.78
N ASN A 132 6.07 12.50 4.07
CA ASN A 132 7.40 11.92 3.95
C ASN A 132 7.83 11.80 2.49
N LEU A 133 6.96 11.29 1.60
CA LEU A 133 7.25 11.20 0.16
C LEU A 133 7.62 12.55 -0.45
N ARG A 134 6.91 13.62 -0.09
CA ARG A 134 7.26 15.00 -0.50
C ARG A 134 8.66 15.41 -0.04
N GLN A 135 9.04 15.12 1.20
CA GLN A 135 10.39 15.43 1.71
C GLN A 135 11.48 14.63 1.00
N TYR A 136 11.15 13.44 0.50
CA TYR A 136 12.06 12.60 -0.29
C TYR A 136 12.08 12.95 -1.78
N GLY A 137 11.21 13.87 -2.24
CA GLY A 137 11.07 14.22 -3.65
C GLY A 137 10.50 13.08 -4.49
N ILE A 138 9.65 12.23 -3.90
CA ILE A 138 8.98 11.13 -4.59
C ILE A 138 7.60 11.61 -5.04
N ASP A 139 7.35 11.56 -6.35
CA ASP A 139 6.05 11.92 -6.93
C ASP A 139 5.01 10.82 -6.64
N PHE A 140 3.78 11.25 -6.35
CA PHE A 140 2.66 10.35 -6.11
C PHE A 140 1.33 11.01 -6.49
N SER A 141 0.34 10.17 -6.75
CA SER A 141 -1.07 10.53 -6.88
C SER A 141 -1.87 10.04 -5.67
N LEU A 142 -3.08 10.58 -5.52
CA LEU A 142 -4.00 10.24 -4.45
C LEU A 142 -5.28 9.67 -5.05
N THR A 143 -5.89 8.74 -4.33
CA THR A 143 -7.30 8.38 -4.58
C THR A 143 -8.19 9.61 -4.47
N THR A 144 -9.29 9.62 -5.21
CA THR A 144 -10.26 10.72 -5.24
C THR A 144 -10.81 11.04 -3.84
N GLN A 145 -11.03 10.00 -3.02
CA GLN A 145 -11.43 10.15 -1.62
C GLN A 145 -10.22 10.04 -0.68
N HIS A 146 -10.31 10.72 0.47
CA HIS A 146 -9.29 10.66 1.52
C HIS A 146 -9.03 9.24 2.00
N THR A 147 -10.11 8.50 2.25
CA THR A 147 -10.14 7.07 2.52
C THR A 147 -11.22 6.43 1.67
N VAL A 148 -11.00 5.23 1.16
CA VAL A 148 -11.94 4.52 0.31
C VAL A 148 -11.82 3.02 0.56
N ALA A 149 -12.93 2.28 0.50
CA ALA A 149 -12.85 0.83 0.59
C ALA A 149 -12.40 0.27 -0.77
N PRO A 150 -11.52 -0.75 -0.83
CA PRO A 150 -11.12 -1.38 -2.09
C PRO A 150 -12.30 -1.87 -2.94
N SER A 151 -13.41 -2.28 -2.30
CA SER A 151 -14.61 -2.73 -3.01
C SER A 151 -15.46 -1.58 -3.59
N SER A 152 -15.14 -0.32 -3.31
CA SER A 152 -15.94 0.83 -3.76
C SER A 152 -15.74 1.13 -5.25
N PRO A 153 -16.80 1.49 -6.00
CA PRO A 153 -16.68 1.88 -7.40
C PRO A 153 -15.69 3.03 -7.65
N SER A 154 -15.63 4.00 -6.74
CA SER A 154 -14.68 5.12 -6.86
C SER A 154 -13.22 4.68 -6.79
N PHE A 155 -12.90 3.60 -6.05
CA PHE A 155 -11.54 3.07 -6.03
C PHE A 155 -11.19 2.38 -7.35
N ARG A 156 -12.13 1.68 -7.97
CA ARG A 156 -11.95 1.12 -9.31
C ARG A 156 -11.66 2.21 -10.33
N GLU A 157 -12.39 3.32 -10.28
CA GLU A 157 -12.15 4.48 -11.15
C GLU A 157 -10.75 5.07 -10.94
N ASP A 158 -10.27 5.15 -9.69
CA ASP A 158 -8.92 5.63 -9.37
C ASP A 158 -7.78 4.71 -9.90
N LEU A 159 -8.08 3.45 -10.25
CA LEU A 159 -7.09 2.49 -10.76
C LEU A 159 -6.88 2.56 -12.29
N HIS A 160 -7.74 3.25 -13.03
CA HIS A 160 -7.75 3.32 -14.50
C HIS A 160 -7.42 4.72 -15.05
#